data_AF-A0A4R0HZ44-F1
#
_entry.id   AF-A0A4R0HZ44-F1
#
_cell.length_a   1.000
_cell.length_b   1.000
_cell.length_c   1.000
_cell.angle_alpha   90.00
_cell.angle_beta   90.00
_cell.angle_gamma   90.00
#
_symmetry.space_group_name_H-M   'P 1'
#
loop_
_entity.id
_entity.type
_entity.pdbx_description
1 polymer ?
#
loop_
_entity_poly.entity_id
_entity_poly.type
_entity_poly.pdbx_seq_one_letter_code
_entity_poly.pdbx_strand_id
1 'polypeptide(L)'
;MSPSVDPSLLSRCQQIVTSPTLTPEQKRHFLALEAENALPYPALSQAARAALDEGAICDMFEGHAPYKPRYVLPDYAKFLANGSAWLELEGAEDLDDALSLLTILYHHVPSVTSMPVYLGQLDALLQPYVRILTQQEIDSRIKRFWRYLDRTLPDAFMHANIGPFDTPITRAILRADTELKQVAPNLTFIYDPDITPDDLLLEVVKNICECSKPHIANGPVHDNIFTKGGYGIVSCYNSLPLGGGGSTLVRLNLKVIAERSTSLEDFFTHQLPHYCQQQMAIIDARCDFLYQQSGFFEHSFLVQEGLISADRFVPMFGMYGLAEAVNTLCDKAGLTARYGKDEQANALGYRISEQLANYVVNTPVKHGWRQRAMLHAQSGISSDTDTTPGARLPYGDEPDPITHLLTVAPHHAWYHAGISDILTLDETVKRNPQAVVQLCLGAFKAGMREFTANVAGNDLVRVTGYMVRLSDLKKFRAAGSRINTTWLGEEAARNTHILERQPRVVSHEQQMRFRQ
;
A
#
# COMPACT_ATOMS: atom_id res chain seq x y z
N MET A 1 30.72 28.95 18.89
CA MET A 1 31.06 27.51 18.81
C MET A 1 30.07 26.90 17.84
N SER A 2 30.50 26.46 16.66
CA SER A 2 29.62 25.70 15.78
C SER A 2 29.18 24.44 16.53
N PRO A 3 27.88 24.10 16.59
CA PRO A 3 27.46 22.85 17.20
C PRO A 3 28.23 21.71 16.52
N SER A 4 28.90 20.87 17.30
CA SER A 4 29.62 19.72 16.78
C SER A 4 28.60 18.83 16.07
N VAL A 5 28.70 18.73 14.76
CA VAL A 5 27.85 17.83 13.97
C VAL A 5 28.09 16.41 14.46
N ASP A 6 27.02 15.64 14.70
CA ASP A 6 27.11 14.24 15.09
C ASP A 6 28.03 13.48 14.10
N PRO A 7 29.17 12.94 14.56
CA PRO A 7 30.09 12.19 13.70
C PRO A 7 29.41 11.00 13.01
N SER A 8 28.36 10.44 13.60
CA SER A 8 27.59 9.33 13.01
C SER A 8 26.84 9.76 11.75
N LEU A 9 26.23 10.95 11.78
CA LEU A 9 25.51 11.54 10.65
C LEU A 9 26.45 11.87 9.49
N LEU A 10 27.59 12.49 9.77
CA LEU A 10 28.59 12.80 8.75
C LEU A 10 29.12 11.54 8.06
N SER A 11 29.33 10.46 8.81
CA SER A 11 29.76 9.18 8.26
C SER A 11 28.71 8.59 7.31
N ARG A 12 27.42 8.58 7.70
CA ARG A 12 26.32 8.11 6.82
C ARG A 12 26.19 8.96 5.56
N CYS A 13 26.26 10.29 5.70
CA CYS A 13 26.26 11.21 4.55
C CYS A 13 27.44 10.95 3.61
N GLN A 14 28.64 10.73 4.15
CA GLN A 14 29.83 10.41 3.36
C GLN A 14 29.63 9.10 2.57
N GLN A 15 29.09 8.06 3.20
CA GLN A 15 28.77 6.80 2.54
C GLN A 15 27.80 7.00 1.36
N ILE A 16 26.78 7.83 1.53
CA ILE A 16 25.81 8.15 0.46
C ILE A 16 26.52 8.85 -0.72
N VAL A 17 27.28 9.92 -0.48
CA VAL A 17 27.90 10.70 -1.57
C VAL A 17 28.97 9.91 -2.32
N THR A 18 29.69 9.02 -1.64
CA THR A 18 30.71 8.17 -2.27
C THR A 18 30.18 6.86 -2.84
N SER A 19 28.91 6.53 -2.63
CA SER A 19 28.35 5.27 -3.10
C SER A 19 28.48 5.13 -4.64
N PRO A 20 29.02 4.01 -5.14
CA PRO A 20 29.14 3.74 -6.57
C PRO A 20 27.83 3.19 -7.18
N THR A 21 26.87 2.78 -6.36
CA THR A 21 25.62 2.12 -6.79
C THR A 21 24.40 3.06 -6.78
N LEU A 22 24.55 4.28 -6.27
CA LEU A 22 23.49 5.28 -6.21
C LEU A 22 23.63 6.32 -7.32
N THR A 23 22.51 6.66 -7.97
CA THR A 23 22.43 7.79 -8.90
C THR A 23 22.47 9.12 -8.15
N PRO A 24 22.75 10.26 -8.83
CA PRO A 24 22.69 11.58 -8.19
C PRO A 24 21.34 11.88 -7.51
N GLU A 25 20.23 11.45 -8.12
CA GLU A 25 18.89 11.63 -7.56
C GLU A 25 18.67 10.80 -6.29
N GLN A 26 19.08 9.52 -6.29
CA GLN A 26 19.02 8.69 -5.10
C GLN A 26 19.89 9.23 -3.97
N LYS A 27 21.10 9.72 -4.29
CA LYS A 27 21.99 10.37 -3.30
C LYS A 27 21.31 11.59 -2.68
N ARG A 28 20.72 12.47 -3.48
CA ARG A 28 19.94 13.63 -3.00
C ARG A 28 18.82 13.19 -2.06
N HIS A 29 18.06 12.15 -2.43
CA HIS A 29 16.96 11.63 -1.61
C HIS A 29 17.47 11.09 -0.26
N PHE A 30 18.47 10.21 -0.25
CA PHE A 30 18.99 9.65 1.01
C PHE A 30 19.65 10.70 1.91
N LEU A 31 20.33 11.71 1.34
CA LEU A 31 20.84 12.83 2.12
C LEU A 31 19.70 13.64 2.77
N ALA A 32 18.60 13.84 2.06
CA ALA A 32 17.42 14.49 2.63
C ALA A 32 16.84 13.66 3.78
N LEU A 33 16.72 12.33 3.63
CA LEU A 33 16.26 11.45 4.71
C LEU A 33 17.16 11.50 5.96
N GLU A 34 18.48 11.52 5.78
CA GLU A 34 19.42 11.68 6.90
C GLU A 34 19.22 13.02 7.63
N ALA A 35 18.97 14.10 6.88
CA ALA A 35 18.66 15.40 7.46
C ALA A 35 17.31 15.41 8.19
N GLU A 36 16.28 14.80 7.59
CA GLU A 36 14.94 14.64 8.20
C GLU A 36 15.00 13.85 9.52
N ASN A 37 15.82 12.79 9.57
CA ASN A 37 16.02 11.96 10.76
C ASN A 37 16.93 12.61 11.81
N ALA A 38 17.74 13.60 11.45
CA ALA A 38 18.57 14.35 12.39
C ALA A 38 17.77 15.40 13.18
N LEU A 39 16.57 15.76 12.71
CA LEU A 39 15.71 16.73 13.40
C LEU A 39 15.16 16.14 14.71
N PRO A 40 14.89 16.98 15.72
CA PRO A 40 14.22 16.55 16.93
C PRO A 40 12.85 15.93 16.63
N TYR A 41 12.56 14.82 17.28
CA TYR A 41 11.22 14.23 17.26
C TYR A 41 10.21 15.15 17.96
N PRO A 42 8.94 15.20 17.54
CA PRO A 42 7.85 15.79 18.29
C PRO A 42 7.86 15.35 19.77
N ALA A 43 7.43 16.24 20.65
CA ALA A 43 7.37 15.91 22.07
C ALA A 43 6.42 14.71 22.29
N LEU A 44 6.91 13.70 22.98
CA LEU A 44 6.15 12.50 23.35
C LEU A 44 6.11 12.36 24.87
N SER A 45 5.06 11.71 25.38
CA SER A 45 5.06 11.20 26.74
C SER A 45 6.19 10.17 26.92
N GLN A 46 6.62 9.96 28.17
CA GLN A 46 7.64 8.94 28.47
C GLN A 46 7.19 7.54 28.03
N ALA A 47 5.91 7.21 28.20
CA ALA A 47 5.36 5.92 27.78
C ALA A 47 5.33 5.74 26.26
N ALA A 48 4.95 6.78 25.50
CA ALA A 48 4.98 6.76 24.05
C ALA A 48 6.40 6.65 23.50
N ARG A 49 7.37 7.35 24.12
CA ARG A 49 8.79 7.22 23.79
C ARG A 49 9.29 5.80 24.07
N ALA A 50 9.00 5.26 25.24
CA ALA A 50 9.40 3.90 25.61
C ALA A 50 8.85 2.84 24.63
N ALA A 51 7.60 2.99 24.18
CA ALA A 51 6.98 2.07 23.22
C ALA A 51 7.66 2.07 21.83
N LEU A 52 8.22 3.21 21.39
CA LEU A 52 9.07 3.28 20.20
C LEU A 52 10.44 2.65 20.46
N ASP A 53 11.10 3.05 21.55
CA ASP A 53 12.47 2.63 21.88
C ASP A 53 12.58 1.11 22.05
N GLU A 54 11.51 0.47 22.54
CA GLU A 54 11.47 -0.97 22.76
C GLU A 54 10.89 -1.78 21.58
N GLY A 55 10.54 -1.13 20.47
CA GLY A 55 10.10 -1.77 19.24
C GLY A 55 8.68 -2.34 19.25
N ALA A 56 7.87 -2.01 20.26
CA ALA A 56 6.45 -2.36 20.29
C ALA A 56 5.62 -1.52 19.30
N ILE A 57 6.11 -0.32 18.98
CA ILE A 57 5.55 0.59 17.97
C ILE A 57 6.63 0.98 16.96
N CYS A 58 6.25 1.05 15.70
CA CYS A 58 7.07 1.56 14.61
C CYS A 58 6.36 2.73 13.93
N ASP A 59 7.02 3.86 13.77
CA ASP A 59 6.50 5.07 13.11
C ASP A 59 6.80 5.12 11.60
N MET A 60 7.16 3.96 11.03
CA MET A 60 7.44 3.78 9.61
C MET A 60 8.62 4.59 9.07
N PHE A 61 9.46 5.17 9.93
CA PHE A 61 10.66 5.94 9.54
C PHE A 61 10.33 7.11 8.59
N GLU A 62 9.18 7.74 8.79
CA GLU A 62 8.67 8.86 7.98
C GLU A 62 9.32 10.22 8.34
N GLY A 63 10.58 10.21 8.78
CA GLY A 63 11.24 11.38 9.34
C GLY A 63 10.73 11.75 10.75
N HIS A 64 11.60 12.37 11.54
CA HIS A 64 11.26 12.77 12.90
C HIS A 64 10.28 13.96 12.92
N ALA A 65 10.48 14.96 12.05
CA ALA A 65 9.66 16.16 11.96
C ALA A 65 8.93 16.22 10.60
N PRO A 66 7.69 15.70 10.50
CA PRO A 66 7.01 15.54 9.22
C PRO A 66 6.62 16.91 8.61
N TYR A 67 7.24 17.25 7.47
CA TYR A 67 6.94 18.50 6.72
C TYR A 67 5.99 18.30 5.55
N LYS A 68 5.58 17.06 5.30
CA LYS A 68 4.67 16.66 4.24
C LYS A 68 3.83 15.47 4.74
N PRO A 69 2.58 15.32 4.26
CA PRO A 69 1.80 14.12 4.53
C PRO A 69 2.49 12.88 3.97
N ARG A 70 2.22 11.71 4.56
CA ARG A 70 2.68 10.42 4.03
C ARG A 70 2.26 10.25 2.57
N TYR A 71 0.97 10.44 2.27
CA TYR A 71 0.39 10.27 0.93
C TYR A 71 -0.58 11.41 0.62
N VAL A 72 -0.52 11.92 -0.61
CA VAL A 72 -1.38 13.00 -1.11
C VAL A 72 -2.16 12.47 -2.33
N LEU A 73 -3.47 12.69 -2.33
CA LEU A 73 -4.39 12.30 -3.40
C LEU A 73 -5.08 13.56 -3.95
N PRO A 74 -4.43 14.32 -4.85
CA PRO A 74 -5.04 15.52 -5.43
C PRO A 74 -6.31 15.22 -6.22
N ASP A 75 -7.21 16.19 -6.26
CA ASP A 75 -8.30 16.23 -7.23
C ASP A 75 -7.74 16.58 -8.63
N TYR A 76 -7.26 15.54 -9.32
CA TYR A 76 -6.72 15.68 -10.66
C TYR A 76 -7.78 16.11 -11.69
N ALA A 77 -9.07 15.82 -11.46
CA ALA A 77 -10.13 16.26 -12.35
C ALA A 77 -10.27 17.78 -12.31
N LYS A 78 -10.25 18.36 -11.09
CA LYS A 78 -10.26 19.81 -10.91
C LYS A 78 -9.04 20.48 -11.53
N PHE A 79 -7.86 19.89 -11.38
CA PHE A 79 -6.64 20.40 -12.01
C PHE A 79 -6.74 20.36 -13.54
N LEU A 80 -7.14 19.23 -14.12
CA LEU A 80 -7.29 19.10 -15.57
C LEU A 80 -8.33 20.07 -16.14
N ALA A 81 -9.42 20.34 -15.41
CA ALA A 81 -10.46 21.27 -15.85
C ALA A 81 -10.02 22.73 -15.82
N ASN A 82 -9.19 23.14 -14.84
CA ASN A 82 -8.90 24.55 -14.57
C ASN A 82 -7.46 24.97 -14.87
N GLY A 83 -6.54 24.02 -15.04
CA GLY A 83 -5.10 24.29 -15.06
C GLY A 83 -4.57 24.65 -13.66
N SER A 84 -3.48 25.42 -13.61
CA SER A 84 -2.89 25.92 -12.37
C SER A 84 -2.26 27.28 -12.61
N ALA A 85 -2.68 28.27 -11.82
CA ALA A 85 -2.09 29.61 -11.89
C ALA A 85 -0.67 29.61 -11.35
N TRP A 86 -0.38 28.77 -10.34
CA TRP A 86 0.97 28.64 -9.78
C TRP A 86 1.95 28.00 -10.78
N LEU A 87 1.49 27.04 -11.58
CA LEU A 87 2.29 26.40 -12.64
C LEU A 87 2.23 27.14 -13.98
N GLU A 88 1.43 28.20 -14.10
CA GLU A 88 1.19 28.92 -15.36
C GLU A 88 0.62 28.02 -16.47
N LEU A 89 -0.34 27.16 -16.11
CA LEU A 89 -0.97 26.19 -17.01
C LEU A 89 -2.45 26.47 -17.19
N GLU A 90 -2.92 26.38 -18.43
CA GLU A 90 -4.35 26.36 -18.76
C GLU A 90 -4.94 24.94 -18.56
N GLY A 91 -6.26 24.84 -18.54
CA GLY A 91 -6.96 23.55 -18.46
C GLY A 91 -6.78 22.72 -19.74
N ALA A 92 -6.91 21.40 -19.62
CA ALA A 92 -6.80 20.50 -20.77
C ALA A 92 -7.97 20.69 -21.74
N GLU A 93 -7.68 20.77 -23.04
CA GLU A 93 -8.71 20.73 -24.07
C GLU A 93 -8.84 19.32 -24.65
N ASP A 94 -7.74 18.60 -24.80
CA ASP A 94 -7.71 17.27 -25.38
C ASP A 94 -6.85 16.25 -24.60
N LEU A 95 -6.76 15.03 -25.12
CA LEU A 95 -6.04 13.94 -24.48
C LEU A 95 -4.53 14.24 -24.36
N ASP A 96 -3.94 14.92 -25.35
CA ASP A 96 -2.52 15.22 -25.33
C ASP A 96 -2.21 16.30 -24.28
N ASP A 97 -3.09 17.29 -24.12
CA ASP A 97 -3.03 18.25 -22.99
C ASP A 97 -3.17 17.52 -21.66
N ALA A 98 -4.19 16.68 -21.49
CA ALA A 98 -4.46 16.00 -20.23
C ALA A 98 -3.28 15.11 -19.79
N LEU A 99 -2.69 14.38 -20.73
CA LEU A 99 -1.48 13.58 -20.46
C LEU A 99 -0.31 14.48 -20.06
N SER A 100 -0.07 15.58 -20.79
CA SER A 100 1.00 16.54 -20.48
C SER A 100 0.83 17.17 -19.09
N LEU A 101 -0.35 17.72 -18.80
CA LEU A 101 -0.67 18.35 -17.53
C LEU A 101 -0.49 17.39 -16.35
N LEU A 102 -1.00 16.15 -16.45
CA LEU A 102 -0.80 15.15 -15.41
C LEU A 102 0.69 14.88 -15.18
N THR A 103 1.48 14.70 -16.25
CA THR A 103 2.92 14.49 -16.09
C THR A 103 3.61 15.65 -15.38
N ILE A 104 3.19 16.89 -15.62
CA ILE A 104 3.73 18.06 -14.92
C ILE A 104 3.35 18.01 -13.44
N LEU A 105 2.05 17.92 -13.12
CA LEU A 105 1.58 17.98 -11.74
C LEU A 105 2.16 16.85 -10.87
N TYR A 106 2.35 15.66 -11.42
CA TYR A 106 2.97 14.53 -10.73
C TYR A 106 4.34 14.88 -10.11
N HIS A 107 5.15 15.74 -10.72
CA HIS A 107 6.44 16.17 -10.13
C HIS A 107 6.29 17.18 -8.98
N HIS A 108 5.08 17.70 -8.75
CA HIS A 108 4.77 18.67 -7.70
C HIS A 108 3.91 18.09 -6.56
N VAL A 109 3.55 16.80 -6.62
CA VAL A 109 2.77 16.13 -5.58
C VAL A 109 3.71 15.39 -4.62
N PRO A 110 3.83 15.85 -3.36
CA PRO A 110 4.75 15.26 -2.40
C PRO A 110 4.20 13.98 -1.79
N SER A 111 5.10 13.17 -1.26
CA SER A 111 4.78 12.01 -0.43
C SER A 111 5.99 11.63 0.43
N VAL A 112 5.85 10.59 1.25
CA VAL A 112 6.96 9.97 2.01
C VAL A 112 8.16 9.57 1.13
N THR A 113 7.96 9.28 -0.16
CA THR A 113 9.06 8.95 -1.10
C THR A 113 9.54 10.14 -1.94
N SER A 114 8.92 11.32 -1.75
CA SER A 114 9.12 12.49 -2.59
C SER A 114 8.72 12.31 -4.06
N MET A 115 7.95 11.26 -4.37
CA MET A 115 7.31 11.01 -5.67
C MET A 115 5.79 10.82 -5.48
N PRO A 116 4.96 11.06 -6.50
CA PRO A 116 3.52 10.92 -6.38
C PRO A 116 3.14 9.46 -6.19
N VAL A 117 2.43 9.18 -5.10
CA VAL A 117 1.94 7.82 -4.80
C VAL A 117 0.59 7.51 -5.46
N TYR A 118 -0.15 8.54 -5.86
CA TYR A 118 -1.46 8.43 -6.49
C TYR A 118 -1.46 9.14 -7.83
N LEU A 119 -1.84 8.41 -8.87
CA LEU A 119 -1.93 8.90 -10.25
C LEU A 119 -3.38 9.16 -10.69
N GLY A 120 -4.35 9.08 -9.78
CA GLY A 120 -5.75 9.24 -10.16
C GLY A 120 -6.41 7.96 -10.66
N GLN A 121 -7.72 8.06 -10.82
CA GLN A 121 -8.53 7.11 -11.57
C GLN A 121 -8.41 7.46 -13.06
N LEU A 122 -7.33 7.00 -13.68
CA LEU A 122 -6.80 7.52 -14.94
C LEU A 122 -7.78 7.41 -16.10
N ASP A 123 -8.54 6.33 -16.18
CA ASP A 123 -9.55 6.18 -17.23
C ASP A 123 -10.68 7.19 -17.09
N ALA A 124 -11.24 7.37 -15.89
CA ALA A 124 -12.24 8.39 -15.62
C ALA A 124 -11.71 9.82 -15.85
N LEU A 125 -10.44 10.08 -15.50
CA LEU A 125 -9.80 11.39 -15.69
C LEU A 125 -9.55 11.71 -17.16
N LEU A 126 -9.12 10.74 -17.96
CA LEU A 126 -8.71 10.96 -19.34
C LEU A 126 -9.87 10.82 -20.34
N GLN A 127 -10.89 10.01 -20.01
CA GLN A 127 -12.02 9.74 -20.91
C GLN A 127 -12.74 11.01 -21.42
N PRO A 128 -12.98 12.07 -20.62
CA PRO A 128 -13.59 13.31 -21.11
C PRO A 128 -12.82 14.01 -22.23
N TYR A 129 -11.51 13.75 -22.32
CA TYR A 129 -10.60 14.37 -23.28
C TYR A 129 -10.36 13.49 -24.51
N VAL A 130 -10.95 12.30 -24.56
CA VAL A 130 -10.96 11.44 -25.74
C VAL A 130 -12.05 11.93 -26.71
N ARG A 131 -11.61 12.66 -27.75
CA ARG A 131 -12.49 13.17 -28.81
C ARG A 131 -12.52 12.21 -30.01
N ILE A 132 -12.32 12.70 -31.22
CA ILE A 132 -12.31 11.90 -32.46
C ILE A 132 -10.98 11.15 -32.58
N LEU A 133 -10.74 10.19 -31.69
CA LEU A 133 -9.57 9.31 -31.70
C LEU A 133 -9.99 7.86 -31.95
N THR A 134 -9.24 7.19 -32.81
CA THR A 134 -9.35 5.74 -32.96
C THR A 134 -8.72 5.02 -31.77
N GLN A 135 -9.11 3.75 -31.53
CA GLN A 135 -8.51 2.96 -30.46
C GLN A 135 -6.99 2.82 -30.62
N GLN A 136 -6.48 2.73 -31.86
CA GLN A 136 -5.05 2.64 -32.12
C GLN A 136 -4.29 3.92 -31.70
N GLU A 137 -4.90 5.08 -31.91
CA GLU A 137 -4.34 6.37 -31.49
C GLU A 137 -4.32 6.52 -29.97
N ILE A 138 -5.36 6.04 -29.29
CA ILE A 138 -5.44 5.99 -27.83
C ILE A 138 -4.37 5.05 -27.27
N ASP A 139 -4.27 3.83 -27.80
CA ASP A 139 -3.32 2.81 -27.36
C ASP A 139 -1.87 3.32 -27.47
N SER A 140 -1.53 3.99 -28.58
CA SER A 140 -0.19 4.55 -28.79
C SER A 140 0.16 5.63 -27.76
N ARG A 141 -0.80 6.50 -27.42
CA ARG A 141 -0.63 7.58 -26.42
C ARG A 141 -0.51 7.02 -25.02
N ILE A 142 -1.44 6.17 -24.62
CA ILE A 142 -1.44 5.53 -23.31
C ILE A 142 -0.17 4.71 -23.10
N LYS A 143 0.29 3.96 -24.09
CA LYS A 143 1.56 3.22 -23.99
C LYS A 143 2.78 4.11 -23.78
N ARG A 144 2.83 5.28 -24.43
CA ARG A 144 3.92 6.26 -24.23
C ARG A 144 3.86 6.86 -22.83
N PHE A 145 2.66 7.23 -22.37
CA PHE A 145 2.43 7.73 -21.03
C PHE A 145 2.79 6.68 -19.95
N TRP A 146 2.34 5.44 -20.11
CA TRP A 146 2.68 4.34 -19.21
C TRP A 146 4.20 4.17 -19.10
N ARG A 147 4.91 4.15 -20.24
CA ARG A 147 6.38 4.09 -20.25
C ARG A 147 7.00 5.30 -19.54
N TYR A 148 6.50 6.51 -19.78
CA TYR A 148 7.00 7.72 -19.13
C TYR A 148 6.95 7.59 -17.61
N LEU A 149 5.82 7.11 -17.05
CA LEU A 149 5.64 6.93 -15.61
C LEU A 149 6.75 6.04 -15.01
N ASP A 150 7.02 4.85 -15.56
CA ASP A 150 8.09 3.98 -15.02
C ASP A 150 9.50 4.55 -15.23
N ARG A 151 9.72 5.33 -16.29
CA ARG A 151 11.06 5.87 -16.60
C ARG A 151 11.41 7.13 -15.82
N THR A 152 10.42 7.90 -15.38
CA THR A 152 10.63 9.19 -14.70
C THR A 152 10.20 9.20 -13.24
N LEU A 153 9.27 8.32 -12.85
CA LEU A 153 8.75 8.19 -11.50
C LEU A 153 8.87 6.71 -11.06
N PRO A 154 10.09 6.14 -10.96
CA PRO A 154 10.30 4.72 -10.68
C PRO A 154 10.09 4.37 -9.20
N ASP A 155 8.93 4.73 -8.66
CA ASP A 155 8.55 4.53 -7.27
C ASP A 155 7.67 3.29 -7.07
N ALA A 156 8.10 2.40 -6.18
CA ALA A 156 7.39 1.25 -5.66
C ALA A 156 5.98 1.55 -5.16
N PHE A 157 5.73 2.79 -4.72
CA PHE A 157 4.46 3.19 -4.16
C PHE A 157 3.58 4.01 -5.10
N MET A 158 4.07 4.33 -6.31
CA MET A 158 3.27 4.99 -7.33
C MET A 158 2.14 4.06 -7.81
N HIS A 159 0.91 4.57 -7.81
CA HIS A 159 -0.29 3.74 -7.97
C HIS A 159 -1.33 4.43 -8.86
N ALA A 160 -1.76 3.75 -9.92
CA ALA A 160 -2.86 4.15 -10.79
C ALA A 160 -4.14 3.38 -10.46
N ASN A 161 -5.30 4.05 -10.53
CA ASN A 161 -6.60 3.40 -10.45
C ASN A 161 -7.28 3.44 -11.82
N ILE A 162 -8.11 2.44 -12.10
CA ILE A 162 -9.00 2.35 -13.26
C ILE A 162 -10.31 1.64 -12.86
N GLY A 163 -11.28 1.56 -13.76
CA GLY A 163 -12.61 0.98 -13.53
C GLY A 163 -13.57 1.99 -12.89
N PRO A 164 -14.82 1.60 -12.56
CA PRO A 164 -15.45 0.33 -12.90
C PRO A 164 -15.98 0.27 -14.34
N PHE A 165 -15.98 1.39 -15.06
CA PHE A 165 -16.53 1.50 -16.41
C PHE A 165 -15.62 0.89 -17.47
N ASP A 166 -16.23 0.34 -18.52
CA ASP A 166 -15.52 -0.10 -19.71
C ASP A 166 -15.32 1.06 -20.69
N THR A 167 -14.11 1.62 -20.71
CA THR A 167 -13.76 2.74 -21.60
C THR A 167 -12.60 2.37 -22.53
N PRO A 168 -12.46 3.07 -23.69
CA PRO A 168 -11.28 2.96 -24.53
C PRO A 168 -9.95 3.13 -23.79
N ILE A 169 -9.92 3.99 -22.77
CA ILE A 169 -8.73 4.23 -21.94
C ILE A 169 -8.49 3.06 -20.98
N THR A 170 -9.53 2.52 -20.33
CA THR A 170 -9.44 1.36 -19.44
C THR A 170 -8.79 0.19 -20.17
N ARG A 171 -9.29 -0.14 -21.37
CA ARG A 171 -8.75 -1.22 -22.20
C ARG A 171 -7.33 -0.92 -22.71
N ALA A 172 -7.04 0.34 -23.06
CA ALA A 172 -5.69 0.76 -23.49
C ALA A 172 -4.65 0.63 -22.37
N ILE A 173 -5.01 0.99 -21.13
CA ILE A 173 -4.14 0.85 -19.95
C ILE A 173 -3.85 -0.63 -19.67
N LEU A 174 -4.88 -1.50 -19.69
CA LEU A 174 -4.69 -2.93 -19.52
C LEU A 174 -3.75 -3.51 -20.57
N ARG A 175 -3.94 -3.17 -21.85
CA ARG A 175 -3.02 -3.59 -22.94
C ARG A 175 -1.60 -3.09 -22.72
N ALA A 176 -1.42 -1.82 -22.38
CA ALA A 176 -0.09 -1.24 -22.13
C ALA A 176 0.61 -1.93 -20.95
N ASP A 177 -0.13 -2.25 -19.89
CA ASP A 177 0.41 -2.90 -18.70
C ASP A 177 0.85 -4.35 -18.99
N THR A 178 0.00 -5.12 -19.70
CA THR A 178 0.34 -6.48 -20.16
C THR A 178 1.55 -6.49 -21.08
N GLU A 179 1.63 -5.55 -22.03
CA GLU A 179 2.70 -5.52 -23.03
C GLU A 179 4.04 -5.10 -22.40
N LEU A 180 4.04 -4.06 -21.56
CA LEU A 180 5.27 -3.49 -21.01
C LEU A 180 5.80 -4.26 -19.80
N LYS A 181 4.93 -4.95 -19.04
CA LYS A 181 5.27 -5.71 -17.81
C LYS A 181 6.23 -4.95 -16.89
N GLN A 182 5.95 -3.66 -16.72
CA GLN A 182 6.79 -2.77 -15.93
C GLN A 182 6.38 -2.76 -14.45
N VAL A 183 7.31 -2.40 -13.58
CA VAL A 183 7.14 -2.47 -12.12
C VAL A 183 6.33 -1.30 -11.58
N ALA A 184 6.46 -0.12 -12.19
CA ALA A 184 5.67 1.05 -11.83
C ALA A 184 4.84 1.54 -13.05
N PRO A 185 3.64 2.10 -12.85
CA PRO A 185 2.94 2.16 -11.58
C PRO A 185 2.41 0.77 -11.16
N ASN A 186 2.07 0.63 -9.88
CA ASN A 186 1.07 -0.35 -9.46
C ASN A 186 -0.28 0.03 -10.09
N LEU A 187 -1.15 -0.95 -10.25
CA LEU A 187 -2.46 -0.76 -10.85
C LEU A 187 -3.53 -1.42 -9.99
N THR A 188 -4.59 -0.69 -9.69
CA THR A 188 -5.84 -1.22 -9.11
C THR A 188 -6.99 -0.99 -10.07
N PHE A 189 -7.78 -2.03 -10.30
CA PHE A 189 -9.07 -1.97 -10.96
C PHE A 189 -10.17 -1.95 -9.89
N ILE A 190 -10.97 -0.88 -9.88
CA ILE A 190 -12.13 -0.76 -9.01
C ILE A 190 -13.28 -1.51 -9.69
N TYR A 191 -13.71 -2.62 -9.11
CA TYR A 191 -14.81 -3.46 -9.58
C TYR A 191 -16.12 -3.03 -8.94
N ASP A 192 -17.17 -2.93 -9.76
CA ASP A 192 -18.54 -2.77 -9.28
C ASP A 192 -19.44 -3.77 -10.04
N PRO A 193 -20.14 -4.69 -9.36
CA PRO A 193 -20.94 -5.73 -10.01
C PRO A 193 -22.10 -5.18 -10.84
N ASP A 194 -22.58 -3.96 -10.56
CA ASP A 194 -23.68 -3.34 -11.28
C ASP A 194 -23.20 -2.53 -12.50
N ILE A 195 -21.89 -2.27 -12.61
CA ILE A 195 -21.30 -1.40 -13.65
C ILE A 195 -20.33 -2.16 -14.55
N THR A 196 -19.47 -3.01 -13.98
CA THR A 196 -18.39 -3.68 -14.69
C THR A 196 -18.93 -4.86 -15.51
N PRO A 197 -18.76 -4.85 -16.85
CA PRO A 197 -19.12 -5.99 -17.68
C PRO A 197 -18.25 -7.23 -17.39
N ASP A 198 -18.83 -8.42 -17.51
CA ASP A 198 -18.15 -9.70 -17.26
C ASP A 198 -16.88 -9.88 -18.14
N ASP A 199 -16.94 -9.42 -19.39
CA ASP A 199 -15.81 -9.52 -20.32
C ASP A 199 -14.68 -8.54 -19.99
N LEU A 200 -14.98 -7.41 -19.35
CA LEU A 200 -13.97 -6.51 -18.78
C LEU A 200 -13.29 -7.14 -17.57
N LEU A 201 -14.06 -7.71 -16.63
CA LEU A 201 -13.50 -8.41 -15.48
C LEU A 201 -12.61 -9.59 -15.93
N LEU A 202 -13.04 -10.34 -16.94
CA LEU A 202 -12.23 -11.40 -17.53
C LEU A 202 -10.92 -10.87 -18.12
N GLU A 203 -10.92 -9.72 -18.78
CA GLU A 203 -9.70 -9.11 -19.33
C GLU A 203 -8.75 -8.60 -18.24
N VAL A 204 -9.31 -7.99 -17.19
CA VAL A 204 -8.57 -7.63 -15.97
C VAL A 204 -7.87 -8.85 -15.38
N VAL A 205 -8.58 -9.98 -15.25
CA VAL A 205 -8.02 -11.23 -14.74
C VAL A 205 -6.98 -11.85 -15.68
N LYS A 206 -7.18 -11.77 -17.00
CA LYS A 206 -6.15 -12.19 -17.97
C LYS A 206 -4.87 -11.38 -17.80
N ASN A 207 -4.98 -10.07 -17.53
CA ASN A 207 -3.83 -9.23 -17.23
C ASN A 207 -3.10 -9.71 -15.96
N ILE A 208 -3.84 -10.09 -14.91
CA ILE A 208 -3.27 -10.69 -13.68
C ILE A 208 -2.51 -11.96 -14.00
N CYS A 209 -3.09 -12.84 -14.83
CA CYS A 209 -2.42 -14.06 -15.25
C CYS A 209 -1.08 -13.78 -15.97
N GLU A 210 -1.02 -12.72 -16.77
CA GLU A 210 0.15 -12.39 -17.59
C GLU A 210 1.24 -11.57 -16.90
N CYS A 211 0.88 -10.68 -15.97
CA CYS A 211 1.82 -9.77 -15.35
C CYS A 211 1.55 -9.50 -13.86
N SER A 212 0.70 -10.30 -13.23
CA SER A 212 0.34 -10.19 -11.81
C SER A 212 -0.27 -8.82 -11.45
N LYS A 213 -0.85 -8.09 -12.41
CA LYS A 213 -1.57 -6.82 -12.23
C LYS A 213 -2.85 -6.84 -13.07
N PRO A 214 -3.91 -6.12 -12.65
CA PRO A 214 -3.97 -5.22 -11.50
C PRO A 214 -4.35 -5.93 -10.18
N HIS A 215 -4.34 -5.18 -9.09
CA HIS A 215 -5.14 -5.48 -7.90
C HIS A 215 -6.63 -5.21 -8.20
N ILE A 216 -7.56 -5.91 -7.58
CA ILE A 216 -9.00 -5.68 -7.78
C ILE A 216 -9.62 -5.22 -6.47
N ALA A 217 -10.15 -4.00 -6.46
CA ALA A 217 -10.84 -3.40 -5.32
C ALA A 217 -12.35 -3.53 -5.46
N ASN A 218 -13.05 -3.84 -4.36
CA ASN A 218 -14.49 -3.98 -4.31
C ASN A 218 -15.16 -2.61 -4.11
N GLY A 219 -15.46 -1.93 -5.21
CA GLY A 219 -15.97 -0.56 -5.26
C GLY A 219 -17.10 -0.28 -4.26
N PRO A 220 -18.20 -1.05 -4.28
CA PRO A 220 -19.32 -0.86 -3.34
C PRO A 220 -18.91 -0.86 -1.86
N VAL A 221 -17.93 -1.68 -1.47
CA VAL A 221 -17.44 -1.73 -0.07
C VAL A 221 -16.71 -0.44 0.30
N HIS A 222 -15.88 0.10 -0.60
CA HIS A 222 -15.17 1.36 -0.34
C HIS A 222 -16.09 2.57 -0.40
N ASP A 223 -17.05 2.59 -1.34
CA ASP A 223 -18.05 3.65 -1.47
C ASP A 223 -18.85 3.85 -0.18
N ASN A 224 -19.19 2.75 0.52
CA ASN A 224 -19.88 2.79 1.81
C ASN A 224 -19.03 3.42 2.94
N ILE A 225 -17.70 3.43 2.82
CA ILE A 225 -16.79 4.00 3.82
C ILE A 225 -16.56 5.48 3.52
N PHE A 226 -16.20 5.81 2.28
CA PHE A 226 -15.66 7.12 1.89
C PHE A 226 -16.68 8.09 1.27
N THR A 227 -17.83 7.59 0.80
CA THR A 227 -18.73 8.20 -0.21
C THR A 227 -18.35 7.74 -1.62
N LYS A 228 -19.36 7.54 -2.48
CA LYS A 228 -19.19 7.06 -3.84
C LYS A 228 -18.15 7.85 -4.63
N GLY A 229 -17.09 7.17 -5.08
CA GLY A 229 -15.96 7.79 -5.81
C GLY A 229 -15.11 8.76 -4.98
N GLY A 230 -15.31 8.83 -3.66
CA GLY A 230 -14.65 9.78 -2.76
C GLY A 230 -13.28 9.32 -2.24
N TYR A 231 -12.66 8.32 -2.86
CA TYR A 231 -11.43 7.68 -2.40
C TYR A 231 -10.48 7.32 -3.54
N GLY A 232 -9.23 7.05 -3.20
CA GLY A 232 -8.25 6.41 -4.09
C GLY A 232 -7.55 5.26 -3.39
N ILE A 233 -7.10 4.28 -4.18
CA ILE A 233 -6.24 3.18 -3.74
C ILE A 233 -4.79 3.53 -4.07
N VAL A 234 -3.93 3.60 -3.05
CA VAL A 234 -2.55 4.08 -3.18
C VAL A 234 -1.53 3.15 -2.58
N SER A 235 -0.29 3.20 -3.09
CA SER A 235 0.85 2.48 -2.52
C SER A 235 0.52 0.99 -2.32
N CYS A 236 0.74 0.44 -1.12
CA CYS A 236 0.45 -0.94 -0.75
C CYS A 236 -1.05 -1.23 -0.49
N TYR A 237 -1.94 -0.69 -1.35
CA TYR A 237 -3.41 -0.86 -1.30
C TYR A 237 -4.07 -0.14 -0.11
N ASN A 238 -3.59 1.07 0.18
CA ASN A 238 -4.23 1.95 1.16
C ASN A 238 -5.44 2.60 0.49
N SER A 239 -6.60 2.58 1.13
CA SER A 239 -7.78 3.33 0.71
C SER A 239 -7.85 4.63 1.49
N LEU A 240 -7.79 5.78 0.80
CA LEU A 240 -7.71 7.09 1.42
C LEU A 240 -8.67 8.09 0.74
N PRO A 241 -9.13 9.14 1.45
CA PRO A 241 -10.03 10.12 0.86
C PRO A 241 -9.36 10.89 -0.29
N LEU A 242 -10.07 11.03 -1.41
CA LEU A 242 -9.65 11.87 -2.54
C LEU A 242 -9.67 13.36 -2.14
N GLY A 243 -8.85 14.20 -2.75
CA GLY A 243 -8.67 15.60 -2.35
C GLY A 243 -8.01 15.74 -0.97
N GLY A 244 -7.29 14.71 -0.53
CA GLY A 244 -6.75 14.59 0.81
C GLY A 244 -5.61 13.58 0.83
N GLY A 245 -5.68 12.61 1.76
CA GLY A 245 -4.77 11.48 1.77
C GLY A 245 -4.42 10.96 3.16
N GLY A 246 -3.18 10.51 3.34
CA GLY A 246 -2.68 9.93 4.58
C GLY A 246 -1.71 10.89 5.26
N SER A 247 -2.01 11.32 6.49
CA SER A 247 -1.13 12.22 7.25
C SER A 247 0.15 11.52 7.69
N THR A 248 0.02 10.34 8.31
CA THR A 248 1.11 9.52 8.84
C THR A 248 0.63 8.07 8.98
N LEU A 249 1.55 7.12 9.04
CA LEU A 249 1.29 5.73 9.43
C LEU A 249 2.19 5.35 10.60
N VAL A 250 1.58 4.97 11.72
CA VAL A 250 2.25 4.38 12.87
C VAL A 250 1.65 3.00 13.08
N ARG A 251 2.45 1.98 13.41
CA ARG A 251 1.98 0.60 13.50
C ARG A 251 2.42 -0.13 14.77
N LEU A 252 1.52 -0.98 15.27
CA LEU A 252 1.77 -1.91 16.36
C LEU A 252 2.53 -3.13 15.85
N ASN A 253 3.56 -3.54 16.59
CA ASN A 253 4.16 -4.86 16.46
C ASN A 253 3.44 -5.84 17.39
N LEU A 254 2.43 -6.55 16.87
CA LEU A 254 1.60 -7.42 17.71
C LEU A 254 2.37 -8.60 18.29
N LYS A 255 3.42 -9.08 17.61
CA LYS A 255 4.31 -10.13 18.11
C LYS A 255 4.95 -9.70 19.43
N VAL A 256 5.59 -8.53 19.45
CA VAL A 256 6.25 -8.00 20.66
C VAL A 256 5.25 -7.80 21.80
N ILE A 257 4.06 -7.29 21.50
CA ILE A 257 3.00 -7.09 22.51
C ILE A 257 2.53 -8.43 23.09
N ALA A 258 2.35 -9.45 22.24
CA ALA A 258 1.98 -10.80 22.67
C ALA A 258 3.08 -11.45 23.52
N GLU A 259 4.35 -11.32 23.14
CA GLU A 259 5.50 -11.86 23.90
C GLU A 259 5.56 -11.29 25.33
N ARG A 260 5.28 -9.99 25.47
CA ARG A 260 5.22 -9.26 26.75
C ARG A 260 4.02 -9.63 27.62
N SER A 261 2.96 -10.12 27.01
CA SER A 261 1.76 -10.52 27.73
C SER A 261 2.01 -11.80 28.52
N THR A 262 1.48 -11.87 29.74
CA THR A 262 1.61 -13.07 30.59
C THR A 262 0.54 -14.12 30.29
N SER A 263 -0.60 -13.70 29.73
CA SER A 263 -1.73 -14.56 29.35
C SER A 263 -2.60 -13.91 28.27
N LEU A 264 -3.59 -14.64 27.77
CA LEU A 264 -4.64 -14.08 26.89
C LEU A 264 -5.38 -12.92 27.55
N GLU A 265 -5.68 -13.04 28.84
CA GLU A 265 -6.39 -12.01 29.59
C GLU A 265 -5.54 -10.75 29.70
N ASP A 266 -4.27 -10.88 30.08
CA ASP A 266 -3.32 -9.76 30.17
C ASP A 266 -3.14 -9.04 28.82
N PHE A 267 -3.03 -9.81 27.73
CA PHE A 267 -2.95 -9.24 26.38
C PHE A 267 -4.14 -8.34 26.07
N PHE A 268 -5.36 -8.85 26.26
CA PHE A 268 -6.58 -8.13 25.85
C PHE A 268 -6.99 -7.02 26.81
N THR A 269 -6.70 -7.14 28.10
CA THR A 269 -7.19 -6.21 29.13
C THR A 269 -6.15 -5.17 29.55
N HIS A 270 -4.85 -5.42 29.33
CA HIS A 270 -3.78 -4.53 29.76
C HIS A 270 -2.82 -4.16 28.62
N GLN A 271 -2.14 -5.13 28.01
CA GLN A 271 -1.04 -4.86 27.08
C GLN A 271 -1.51 -4.21 25.78
N LEU A 272 -2.45 -4.83 25.07
CA LEU A 272 -2.96 -4.30 23.80
C LEU A 272 -3.60 -2.91 23.99
N PRO A 273 -4.48 -2.67 24.97
CA PRO A 273 -5.00 -1.32 25.25
C PRO A 273 -3.92 -0.29 25.55
N HIS A 274 -2.90 -0.65 26.35
CA HIS A 274 -1.80 0.25 26.70
C HIS A 274 -1.04 0.73 25.45
N TYR A 275 -0.64 -0.20 24.58
CA TYR A 275 0.08 0.15 23.35
C TYR A 275 -0.81 0.85 22.32
N CYS A 276 -2.12 0.57 22.30
CA CYS A 276 -3.05 1.35 21.48
C CYS A 276 -3.10 2.82 21.90
N GLN A 277 -3.06 3.10 23.21
CA GLN A 277 -2.97 4.46 23.74
C GLN A 277 -1.67 5.14 23.34
N GLN A 278 -0.54 4.44 23.43
CA GLN A 278 0.77 4.99 23.06
C GLN A 278 0.85 5.29 21.56
N GLN A 279 0.33 4.40 20.72
CA GLN A 279 0.28 4.62 19.27
C GLN A 279 -0.55 5.85 18.93
N MET A 280 -1.70 6.05 19.59
CA MET A 280 -2.51 7.23 19.36
C MET A 280 -1.78 8.52 19.75
N ALA A 281 -1.08 8.51 20.89
CA ALA A 281 -0.27 9.66 21.32
C ALA A 281 0.85 10.00 20.33
N ILE A 282 1.48 9.00 19.71
CA ILE A 282 2.51 9.20 18.68
C ILE A 282 1.88 9.78 17.41
N ILE A 283 0.75 9.23 16.97
CA ILE A 283 -0.02 9.74 15.82
C ILE A 283 -0.38 11.21 16.03
N ASP A 284 -0.99 11.56 17.17
CA ASP A 284 -1.40 12.93 17.47
C ASP A 284 -0.20 13.89 17.49
N ALA A 285 0.92 13.51 18.10
CA ALA A 285 2.12 14.36 18.14
C ALA A 285 2.70 14.63 16.74
N ARG A 286 2.76 13.60 15.89
CA ARG A 286 3.22 13.72 14.50
C ARG A 286 2.26 14.58 13.67
N CYS A 287 0.95 14.36 13.81
CA CYS A 287 -0.06 15.16 13.13
C CYS A 287 -0.06 16.62 13.63
N ASP A 288 0.06 16.88 14.93
CA ASP A 288 0.12 18.25 15.44
C ASP A 288 1.29 19.02 14.84
N PHE A 289 2.46 18.39 14.71
CA PHE A 289 3.60 19.00 14.04
C PHE A 289 3.29 19.29 12.56
N LEU A 290 2.80 18.29 11.81
CA LEU A 290 2.47 18.46 10.39
C LEU A 290 1.43 19.57 10.17
N TYR A 291 0.38 19.63 10.98
CA TYR A 291 -0.74 20.55 10.75
C TYR A 291 -0.48 21.97 11.27
N GLN A 292 0.32 22.14 12.32
CA GLN A 292 0.49 23.45 12.98
C GLN A 292 1.87 24.06 12.83
N GLN A 293 2.90 23.26 12.55
CA GLN A 293 4.29 23.73 12.59
C GLN A 293 5.03 23.60 11.26
N SER A 294 4.66 22.63 10.42
CA SER A 294 5.35 22.41 9.14
C SER A 294 5.13 23.49 8.08
N GLY A 295 4.02 24.22 8.17
CA GLY A 295 3.57 25.16 7.13
C GLY A 295 3.00 24.49 5.87
N PHE A 296 2.92 23.15 5.79
CA PHE A 296 2.48 22.44 4.58
C PHE A 296 1.07 22.85 4.13
N PHE A 297 0.08 22.74 5.02
CA PHE A 297 -1.31 23.05 4.69
C PHE A 297 -1.58 24.55 4.52
N GLU A 298 -0.72 25.41 5.05
CA GLU A 298 -0.85 26.86 4.93
C GLU A 298 -0.27 27.39 3.61
N HIS A 299 0.83 26.80 3.15
CA HIS A 299 1.63 27.37 2.05
C HIS A 299 1.64 26.54 0.77
N SER A 300 1.09 25.32 0.78
CA SER A 300 1.03 24.50 -0.43
C SER A 300 0.07 25.08 -1.47
N PHE A 301 0.54 25.27 -2.71
CA PHE A 301 -0.32 25.67 -3.82
C PHE A 301 -1.44 24.65 -4.08
N LEU A 302 -1.21 23.37 -3.78
CA LEU A 302 -2.24 22.31 -3.88
C LEU A 302 -3.45 22.63 -2.99
N VAL A 303 -3.23 23.25 -1.81
CA VAL A 303 -4.30 23.70 -0.91
C VAL A 303 -4.91 25.00 -1.44
N GLN A 304 -4.09 25.96 -1.85
CA GLN A 304 -4.55 27.27 -2.34
C GLN A 304 -5.43 27.16 -3.59
N GLU A 305 -5.09 26.26 -4.51
CA GLU A 305 -5.88 25.95 -5.70
C GLU A 305 -7.01 24.94 -5.41
N GLY A 306 -7.10 24.46 -4.16
CA GLY A 306 -8.13 23.56 -3.66
C GLY A 306 -8.14 22.20 -4.36
N LEU A 307 -6.96 21.70 -4.74
CA LEU A 307 -6.75 20.34 -5.22
C LEU A 307 -6.71 19.35 -4.04
N ILE A 308 -6.32 19.83 -2.86
CA ILE A 308 -6.38 19.09 -1.60
C ILE A 308 -6.94 19.96 -0.47
N SER A 309 -7.44 19.34 0.58
CA SER A 309 -7.89 20.00 1.80
C SER A 309 -7.41 19.27 3.05
N ALA A 310 -6.96 20.02 4.07
CA ALA A 310 -6.40 19.46 5.30
C ALA A 310 -7.40 18.56 6.05
N ASP A 311 -8.70 18.87 6.01
CA ASP A 311 -9.77 18.10 6.64
C ASP A 311 -10.08 16.76 5.95
N ARG A 312 -9.47 16.50 4.78
CA ARG A 312 -9.60 15.25 4.00
C ARG A 312 -8.44 14.29 4.22
N PHE A 313 -7.46 14.63 5.08
CA PHE A 313 -6.36 13.74 5.41
C PHE A 313 -6.67 12.87 6.63
N VAL A 314 -6.15 11.65 6.66
CA VAL A 314 -6.38 10.69 7.76
C VAL A 314 -5.04 10.19 8.31
N PRO A 315 -4.86 10.12 9.63
CA PRO A 315 -3.81 9.30 10.19
C PRO A 315 -4.19 7.82 10.09
N MET A 316 -3.23 6.97 9.76
CA MET A 316 -3.43 5.53 9.70
C MET A 316 -2.90 4.87 10.97
N PHE A 317 -3.79 4.14 11.64
CA PHE A 317 -3.48 3.30 12.80
C PHE A 317 -3.16 1.90 12.31
N GLY A 318 -1.87 1.59 12.21
CA GLY A 318 -1.35 0.36 11.65
C GLY A 318 -1.18 -0.78 12.65
N MET A 319 -1.09 -2.00 12.13
CA MET A 319 -0.60 -3.19 12.83
C MET A 319 0.11 -4.15 11.85
N TYR A 320 0.95 -5.03 12.38
CA TYR A 320 1.53 -6.18 11.68
C TYR A 320 1.87 -7.30 12.68
N GLY A 321 2.23 -8.49 12.18
CA GLY A 321 2.62 -9.62 13.00
C GLY A 321 1.46 -10.32 13.69
N LEU A 322 0.26 -10.32 13.09
CA LEU A 322 -0.93 -10.94 13.68
C LEU A 322 -0.74 -12.45 13.87
N ALA A 323 -0.19 -13.13 12.87
CA ALA A 323 0.00 -14.58 12.90
C ALA A 323 0.89 -14.99 14.09
N GLU A 324 1.99 -14.27 14.29
CA GLU A 324 2.92 -14.52 15.40
C GLU A 324 2.26 -14.21 16.74
N ALA A 325 1.53 -13.09 16.85
CA ALA A 325 0.81 -12.76 18.07
C ALA A 325 -0.21 -13.84 18.46
N VAL A 326 -1.01 -14.32 17.51
CA VAL A 326 -1.98 -15.40 17.74
C VAL A 326 -1.28 -16.68 18.21
N ASN A 327 -0.22 -17.10 17.51
CA ASN A 327 0.52 -18.32 17.84
C ASN A 327 1.15 -18.22 19.24
N THR A 328 1.79 -17.10 19.57
CA THR A 328 2.37 -16.85 20.91
C THR A 328 1.31 -16.89 22.01
N LEU A 329 0.13 -16.33 21.76
CA LEU A 329 -0.96 -16.32 22.73
C LEU A 329 -1.60 -17.72 22.90
N CYS A 330 -1.70 -18.50 21.82
CA CYS A 330 -2.10 -19.91 21.89
C CYS A 330 -1.12 -20.71 22.77
N ASP A 331 0.19 -20.54 22.56
CA ASP A 331 1.21 -21.23 23.35
C ASP A 331 1.13 -20.85 24.84
N LYS A 332 0.94 -19.55 25.16
CA LYS A 332 0.74 -19.07 26.54
C LYS A 332 -0.55 -19.60 27.19
N ALA A 333 -1.55 -19.95 26.38
CA ALA A 333 -2.78 -20.60 26.83
C ALA A 333 -2.68 -22.14 26.89
N GLY A 334 -1.51 -22.72 26.57
CA GLY A 334 -1.31 -24.18 26.51
C GLY A 334 -2.02 -24.86 25.34
N LEU A 335 -2.34 -24.11 24.28
CA LEU A 335 -3.01 -24.59 23.07
C LEU A 335 -1.98 -24.87 21.97
N THR A 336 -2.13 -25.99 21.26
CA THR A 336 -1.30 -26.33 20.09
C THR A 336 -1.82 -25.75 18.78
N ALA A 337 -2.91 -24.98 18.82
CA ALA A 337 -3.56 -24.38 17.67
C ALA A 337 -2.65 -23.35 16.98
N ARG A 338 -2.77 -23.21 15.66
CA ARG A 338 -1.99 -22.29 14.83
C ARG A 338 -2.86 -21.49 13.88
N TYR A 339 -2.54 -20.20 13.78
CA TYR A 339 -3.21 -19.28 12.86
C TYR A 339 -3.06 -19.75 11.40
N GLY A 340 -4.13 -19.69 10.62
CA GLY A 340 -4.16 -20.21 9.25
C GLY A 340 -4.52 -21.69 9.13
N LYS A 341 -4.51 -22.44 10.24
CA LYS A 341 -4.71 -23.91 10.25
C LYS A 341 -5.88 -24.33 11.12
N ASP A 342 -6.01 -23.73 12.30
CA ASP A 342 -7.00 -24.11 13.30
C ASP A 342 -8.07 -23.03 13.51
N GLU A 343 -9.35 -23.41 13.52
CA GLU A 343 -10.48 -22.49 13.71
C GLU A 343 -10.36 -21.68 15.02
N GLN A 344 -9.90 -22.30 16.11
CA GLN A 344 -9.73 -21.63 17.39
C GLN A 344 -8.67 -20.52 17.34
N ALA A 345 -7.56 -20.74 16.63
CA ALA A 345 -6.52 -19.73 16.45
C ALA A 345 -6.99 -18.61 15.50
N ASN A 346 -7.71 -18.97 14.43
CA ASN A 346 -8.31 -17.99 13.52
C ASN A 346 -9.31 -17.08 14.26
N ALA A 347 -10.18 -17.65 15.10
CA ALA A 347 -11.11 -16.89 15.94
C ALA A 347 -10.39 -15.92 16.89
N LEU A 348 -9.24 -16.32 17.44
CA LEU A 348 -8.40 -15.43 18.24
C LEU A 348 -7.87 -14.25 17.40
N GLY A 349 -7.40 -14.49 16.18
CA GLY A 349 -6.97 -13.43 15.26
C GLY A 349 -8.10 -12.45 14.92
N TYR A 350 -9.32 -12.96 14.69
CA TYR A 350 -10.50 -12.11 14.43
C TYR A 350 -10.82 -11.22 15.62
N ARG A 351 -10.78 -11.76 16.84
CA ARG A 351 -10.98 -11.00 18.08
C ARG A 351 -9.96 -9.86 18.24
N ILE A 352 -8.69 -10.09 17.90
CA ILE A 352 -7.67 -9.03 17.93
C ILE A 352 -8.04 -7.90 16.96
N SER A 353 -8.42 -8.25 15.73
CA SER A 353 -8.78 -7.26 14.71
C SER A 353 -10.02 -6.45 15.11
N GLU A 354 -11.03 -7.10 15.66
CA GLU A 354 -12.24 -6.45 16.17
C GLU A 354 -11.93 -5.51 17.34
N GLN A 355 -11.09 -5.93 18.30
CA GLN A 355 -10.71 -5.06 19.42
C GLN A 355 -9.94 -3.82 18.96
N LEU A 356 -9.01 -3.98 18.01
CA LEU A 356 -8.30 -2.85 17.41
C LEU A 356 -9.27 -1.90 16.70
N ALA A 357 -10.20 -2.43 15.92
CA ALA A 357 -11.21 -1.63 15.23
C ALA A 357 -12.09 -0.85 16.22
N ASN A 358 -12.56 -1.52 17.27
CA ASN A 358 -13.35 -0.91 18.34
C ASN A 358 -12.57 0.20 19.05
N TYR A 359 -11.28 0.00 19.33
CA TYR A 359 -10.44 1.04 19.92
C TYR A 359 -10.32 2.26 18.99
N VAL A 360 -9.97 2.05 17.72
CA VAL A 360 -9.75 3.14 16.74
C VAL A 360 -11.03 3.93 16.47
N VAL A 361 -12.18 3.26 16.34
CA VAL A 361 -13.47 3.91 16.08
C VAL A 361 -13.93 4.78 17.26
N ASN A 362 -13.62 4.37 18.49
CA ASN A 362 -14.05 5.05 19.71
C ASN A 362 -13.02 6.05 20.27
N THR A 363 -11.84 6.18 19.64
CA THR A 363 -10.78 7.10 20.07
C THR A 363 -10.60 8.19 19.02
N PRO A 364 -11.17 9.39 19.21
CA PRO A 364 -11.03 10.47 18.25
C PRO A 364 -9.60 10.99 18.19
N VAL A 365 -9.22 11.54 17.04
CA VAL A 365 -7.95 12.27 16.83
C VAL A 365 -8.22 13.75 16.60
N LYS A 366 -7.23 14.59 16.91
CA LYS A 366 -7.33 16.03 16.72
C LYS A 366 -7.34 16.42 15.24
N HIS A 367 -6.47 15.80 14.44
CA HIS A 367 -6.38 16.00 12.99
C HIS A 367 -6.65 14.70 12.27
N GLY A 368 -7.77 14.65 11.57
CA GLY A 368 -8.16 13.49 10.78
C GLY A 368 -9.53 13.71 10.18
N TRP A 369 -9.76 13.21 8.98
CA TRP A 369 -11.06 13.21 8.34
C TRP A 369 -12.10 12.56 9.28
N ARG A 370 -13.19 13.28 9.53
CA ARG A 370 -14.23 12.90 10.51
C ARG A 370 -13.69 12.71 11.95
N GLN A 371 -12.59 13.38 12.29
CA GLN A 371 -11.91 13.31 13.60
C GLN A 371 -11.49 11.89 13.98
N ARG A 372 -11.14 11.06 13.00
CA ARG A 372 -10.79 9.65 13.20
C ARG A 372 -9.48 9.27 12.54
N ALA A 373 -8.72 8.43 13.22
CA ALA A 373 -7.73 7.58 12.57
C ALA A 373 -8.45 6.43 11.85
N MET A 374 -7.76 5.80 10.90
CA MET A 374 -8.29 4.64 10.17
C MET A 374 -7.39 3.42 10.37
N LEU A 375 -8.00 2.28 10.71
CA LEU A 375 -7.28 1.04 10.98
C LEU A 375 -6.69 0.47 9.67
N HIS A 376 -5.43 0.05 9.73
CA HIS A 376 -4.65 -0.42 8.59
C HIS A 376 -3.83 -1.69 8.94
N ALA A 377 -3.91 -2.72 8.09
CA ALA A 377 -3.09 -3.92 8.21
C ALA A 377 -1.88 -3.78 7.28
N GLN A 378 -0.72 -3.47 7.86
CA GLN A 378 0.44 -3.03 7.09
C GLN A 378 1.12 -4.19 6.36
N SER A 379 1.39 -3.99 5.06
CA SER A 379 1.85 -5.03 4.12
C SER A 379 3.31 -5.51 4.29
N GLY A 380 3.99 -5.16 5.37
CA GLY A 380 5.38 -5.51 5.67
C GLY A 380 6.41 -4.54 5.09
N ILE A 381 7.55 -4.41 5.76
CA ILE A 381 8.78 -3.76 5.26
C ILE A 381 10.00 -4.67 5.53
N SER A 382 11.14 -4.34 4.94
CA SER A 382 12.35 -5.17 5.00
C SER A 382 12.96 -5.36 6.39
N SER A 383 12.58 -4.53 7.37
CA SER A 383 12.99 -4.68 8.78
C SER A 383 12.09 -5.61 9.60
N ASP A 384 11.02 -6.14 9.02
CA ASP A 384 10.03 -6.98 9.71
C ASP A 384 10.52 -8.43 9.78
N THR A 385 11.59 -8.66 10.53
CA THR A 385 12.18 -9.99 10.70
C THR A 385 11.27 -10.88 11.55
N ASP A 386 11.13 -12.15 11.16
CA ASP A 386 10.35 -13.17 11.88
C ASP A 386 8.89 -12.75 12.17
N THR A 387 8.28 -11.98 11.26
CA THR A 387 6.88 -11.59 11.35
C THR A 387 6.18 -11.68 9.99
N THR A 388 4.89 -11.94 10.04
CA THR A 388 4.02 -11.99 8.87
C THR A 388 3.35 -10.62 8.66
N PRO A 389 3.29 -10.10 7.43
CA PRO A 389 2.63 -8.83 7.16
C PRO A 389 1.16 -8.77 7.56
N GLY A 390 0.78 -7.70 8.26
CA GLY A 390 -0.61 -7.39 8.60
C GLY A 390 -1.32 -8.57 9.25
N ALA A 391 -2.40 -9.02 8.59
CA ALA A 391 -3.22 -10.16 8.98
C ALA A 391 -3.07 -11.38 8.04
N ARG A 392 -2.05 -11.40 7.19
CA ARG A 392 -1.85 -12.48 6.21
C ARG A 392 -1.47 -13.80 6.89
N LEU A 393 -1.62 -14.89 6.14
CA LEU A 393 -1.06 -16.18 6.55
C LEU A 393 0.47 -16.21 6.38
N PRO A 394 1.22 -16.91 7.26
CA PRO A 394 2.67 -17.01 7.14
C PRO A 394 3.10 -17.59 5.80
N TYR A 395 4.19 -17.07 5.24
CA TYR A 395 4.73 -17.54 3.97
C TYR A 395 5.05 -19.03 4.02
N GLY A 396 4.62 -19.79 3.01
CA GLY A 396 4.90 -21.23 2.91
C GLY A 396 3.96 -22.13 3.72
N ASP A 397 3.21 -21.56 4.67
CA ASP A 397 2.21 -22.27 5.48
C ASP A 397 0.77 -22.10 4.96
N GLU A 398 0.61 -21.43 3.82
CA GLU A 398 -0.69 -21.07 3.26
C GLU A 398 -1.44 -22.32 2.76
N PRO A 399 -2.72 -22.53 3.13
CA PRO A 399 -3.52 -23.68 2.67
C PRO A 399 -3.95 -23.50 1.20
N ASP A 400 -4.85 -24.35 0.71
CA ASP A 400 -5.42 -24.19 -0.62
C ASP A 400 -6.04 -22.79 -0.82
N PRO A 401 -6.16 -22.29 -2.07
CA PRO A 401 -6.58 -20.92 -2.32
C PRO A 401 -7.94 -20.56 -1.71
N ILE A 402 -8.89 -21.50 -1.63
CA ILE A 402 -10.23 -21.23 -1.10
C ILE A 402 -10.17 -21.11 0.42
N THR A 403 -9.55 -22.09 1.10
CA THR A 403 -9.36 -22.05 2.55
C THR A 403 -8.56 -20.82 2.98
N HIS A 404 -7.55 -20.43 2.19
CA HIS A 404 -6.77 -19.21 2.42
C HIS A 404 -7.67 -17.98 2.41
N LEU A 405 -8.43 -17.77 1.33
CA LEU A 405 -9.33 -16.62 1.20
C LEU A 405 -10.36 -16.58 2.34
N LEU A 406 -10.99 -17.71 2.65
CA LEU A 406 -11.98 -17.79 3.74
C LEU A 406 -11.37 -17.50 5.11
N THR A 407 -10.11 -17.85 5.33
CA THR A 407 -9.43 -17.57 6.60
C THR A 407 -9.15 -16.08 6.77
N VAL A 408 -8.75 -15.38 5.72
CA VAL A 408 -8.34 -13.97 5.82
C VAL A 408 -9.50 -12.99 5.64
N ALA A 409 -10.55 -13.40 4.93
CA ALA A 409 -11.71 -12.55 4.62
C ALA A 409 -12.34 -11.84 5.84
N PRO A 410 -12.53 -12.47 7.02
CA PRO A 410 -13.14 -11.80 8.16
C PRO A 410 -12.37 -10.57 8.65
N HIS A 411 -11.04 -10.52 8.45
CA HIS A 411 -10.25 -9.33 8.79
C HIS A 411 -10.62 -8.12 7.94
N HIS A 412 -10.99 -8.34 6.67
CA HIS A 412 -11.24 -7.27 5.71
C HIS A 412 -12.37 -6.33 6.12
N ALA A 413 -13.30 -6.76 6.97
CA ALA A 413 -14.34 -5.89 7.51
C ALA A 413 -13.78 -4.69 8.29
N TRP A 414 -12.62 -4.84 8.94
CA TRP A 414 -12.13 -3.91 9.97
C TRP A 414 -11.10 -2.88 9.47
N TYR A 415 -10.24 -3.25 8.53
CA TYR A 415 -9.06 -2.45 8.16
C TYR A 415 -9.34 -1.41 7.07
N HIS A 416 -10.15 -0.40 7.39
CA HIS A 416 -10.71 0.58 6.43
C HIS A 416 -9.66 1.40 5.66
N ALA A 417 -8.50 1.67 6.25
CA ALA A 417 -7.42 2.38 5.55
C ALA A 417 -6.60 1.48 4.63
N GLY A 418 -6.74 0.16 4.71
CA GLY A 418 -6.07 -0.78 3.83
C GLY A 418 -5.75 -2.10 4.51
N ILE A 419 -5.92 -3.17 3.74
CA ILE A 419 -5.55 -4.54 4.04
C ILE A 419 -5.42 -5.25 2.70
N SER A 420 -4.46 -6.15 2.60
CA SER A 420 -4.27 -6.90 1.36
C SER A 420 -3.80 -8.31 1.63
N ASP A 421 -4.18 -9.20 0.73
CA ASP A 421 -3.58 -10.51 0.58
C ASP A 421 -3.11 -10.75 -0.85
N ILE A 422 -2.21 -11.70 -1.00
CA ILE A 422 -1.62 -12.12 -2.27
C ILE A 422 -1.76 -13.63 -2.35
N LEU A 423 -2.64 -14.11 -3.22
CA LEU A 423 -2.64 -15.51 -3.59
C LEU A 423 -1.47 -15.81 -4.52
N THR A 424 -0.82 -16.96 -4.36
CA THR A 424 0.13 -17.47 -5.35
C THR A 424 -0.50 -18.66 -6.05
N LEU A 425 -0.84 -18.48 -7.32
CA LEU A 425 -1.53 -19.47 -8.14
C LEU A 425 -0.55 -20.17 -9.09
N ASP A 426 -0.82 -21.43 -9.36
CA ASP A 426 -0.09 -22.21 -10.35
C ASP A 426 -0.28 -21.66 -11.79
N GLU A 427 0.69 -21.88 -12.68
CA GLU A 427 0.66 -21.34 -14.05
C GLU A 427 -0.52 -21.84 -14.91
N THR A 428 -1.14 -22.97 -14.53
CA THR A 428 -2.31 -23.53 -15.21
C THR A 428 -3.49 -22.55 -15.30
N VAL A 429 -3.61 -21.58 -14.39
CA VAL A 429 -4.66 -20.55 -14.46
C VAL A 429 -4.58 -19.67 -15.70
N LYS A 430 -3.41 -19.60 -16.38
CA LYS A 430 -3.28 -18.92 -17.69
C LYS A 430 -4.16 -19.57 -18.76
N ARG A 431 -4.40 -20.88 -18.65
CA ARG A 431 -5.27 -21.64 -19.57
C ARG A 431 -6.74 -21.62 -19.16
N ASN A 432 -7.03 -21.20 -17.92
CA ASN A 432 -8.38 -21.07 -17.39
C ASN A 432 -8.53 -19.82 -16.51
N PRO A 433 -8.47 -18.60 -17.10
CA PRO A 433 -8.61 -17.36 -16.34
C PRO A 433 -9.98 -17.22 -15.67
N GLN A 434 -11.01 -17.93 -16.15
CA GLN A 434 -12.33 -17.95 -15.52
C GLN A 434 -12.31 -18.49 -14.09
N ALA A 435 -11.40 -19.42 -13.76
CA ALA A 435 -11.24 -19.89 -12.38
C ALA A 435 -10.78 -18.77 -11.43
N VAL A 436 -9.96 -17.84 -11.93
CA VAL A 436 -9.48 -16.69 -11.15
C VAL A 436 -10.58 -15.63 -11.02
N VAL A 437 -11.42 -15.43 -12.05
CA VAL A 437 -12.65 -14.62 -11.94
C VAL A 437 -13.54 -15.15 -10.82
N GLN A 438 -13.79 -16.46 -10.79
CA GLN A 438 -14.60 -17.10 -9.75
C GLN A 438 -14.00 -16.96 -8.35
N LEU A 439 -12.67 -17.10 -8.20
CA LEU A 439 -11.99 -16.83 -6.94
C LEU A 439 -12.16 -15.38 -6.48
N CYS A 440 -12.02 -14.42 -7.39
CA CYS A 440 -12.20 -12.99 -7.09
C CYS A 440 -13.64 -12.69 -6.62
N LEU A 441 -14.64 -13.15 -7.38
CA LEU A 441 -16.05 -12.96 -7.00
C LEU A 441 -16.40 -13.70 -5.70
N GLY A 442 -15.84 -14.90 -5.49
CA GLY A 442 -15.99 -15.66 -4.25
C GLY A 442 -15.38 -14.93 -3.05
N ALA A 443 -14.18 -14.35 -3.20
CA ALA A 443 -13.52 -13.54 -2.19
C ALA A 443 -14.38 -12.32 -1.81
N PHE A 444 -14.91 -11.59 -2.79
CA PHE A 444 -15.78 -10.44 -2.54
C PHE A 444 -17.08 -10.84 -1.86
N LYS A 445 -17.69 -11.96 -2.27
CA LYS A 445 -18.87 -12.53 -1.59
C LYS A 445 -18.57 -12.94 -0.15
N ALA A 446 -17.34 -13.36 0.15
CA ALA A 446 -16.89 -13.67 1.50
C ALA A 446 -16.56 -12.42 2.34
N GLY A 447 -16.72 -11.21 1.79
CA GLY A 447 -16.50 -9.94 2.49
C GLY A 447 -15.12 -9.33 2.29
N MET A 448 -14.29 -9.88 1.39
CA MET A 448 -13.04 -9.22 1.03
C MET A 448 -13.31 -7.92 0.27
N ARG A 449 -12.54 -6.90 0.61
CA ARG A 449 -12.54 -5.61 -0.10
C ARG A 449 -11.54 -5.53 -1.24
N GLU A 450 -10.58 -6.44 -1.26
CA GLU A 450 -9.40 -6.36 -2.10
C GLU A 450 -9.00 -7.77 -2.51
N PHE A 451 -8.67 -7.98 -3.78
CA PHE A 451 -8.23 -9.28 -4.32
C PHE A 451 -6.96 -9.13 -5.15
N THR A 452 -5.98 -10.01 -4.88
CA THR A 452 -4.74 -10.07 -5.65
C THR A 452 -4.28 -11.49 -5.86
N ALA A 453 -3.68 -11.74 -7.02
CA ALA A 453 -2.93 -12.96 -7.27
C ALA A 453 -1.59 -12.67 -7.96
N ASN A 454 -0.58 -13.45 -7.58
CA ASN A 454 0.60 -13.74 -8.38
C ASN A 454 0.37 -15.06 -9.10
N VAL A 455 0.94 -15.19 -10.30
CA VAL A 455 0.97 -16.47 -11.03
C VAL A 455 2.40 -16.97 -11.14
N ALA A 456 2.58 -18.25 -10.82
CA ALA A 456 3.86 -18.94 -10.91
C ALA A 456 4.49 -18.77 -12.30
N GLY A 457 5.83 -18.63 -12.33
CA GLY A 457 6.58 -18.46 -13.56
C GLY A 457 6.59 -17.04 -14.14
N ASN A 458 5.80 -16.10 -13.61
CA ASN A 458 5.92 -14.69 -13.99
C ASN A 458 7.21 -14.08 -13.43
N ASP A 459 7.94 -13.31 -14.24
CA ASP A 459 9.10 -12.55 -13.77
C ASP A 459 8.67 -11.35 -12.91
N LEU A 460 7.54 -10.74 -13.27
CA LEU A 460 6.93 -9.62 -12.54
C LEU A 460 5.99 -10.16 -11.46
N VAL A 461 6.36 -9.94 -10.19
CA VAL A 461 5.63 -10.48 -9.03
C VAL A 461 5.36 -9.40 -7.99
N ARG A 462 4.27 -9.58 -7.24
CA ARG A 462 4.08 -8.88 -5.97
C ARG A 462 4.94 -9.49 -4.89
N VAL A 463 5.49 -8.65 -4.05
CA VAL A 463 6.14 -9.08 -2.81
C VAL A 463 5.27 -8.72 -1.61
N THR A 464 5.26 -7.46 -1.20
CA THR A 464 4.47 -6.97 -0.06
C THR A 464 3.26 -6.18 -0.54
N GLY A 465 3.50 -5.04 -1.19
CA GLY A 465 2.48 -4.19 -1.80
C GLY A 465 2.95 -3.43 -3.03
N TYR A 466 4.11 -3.83 -3.56
CA TYR A 466 4.70 -3.29 -4.78
C TYR A 466 5.22 -4.42 -5.67
N MET A 467 5.52 -4.09 -6.93
CA MET A 467 6.02 -5.02 -7.93
C MET A 467 7.54 -5.08 -7.98
N VAL A 468 8.07 -6.29 -8.17
CA VAL A 468 9.49 -6.50 -8.48
C VAL A 468 9.62 -7.41 -9.69
N ARG A 469 10.72 -7.27 -10.44
CA ARG A 469 11.17 -8.28 -11.38
C ARG A 469 12.19 -9.17 -10.72
N LEU A 470 11.93 -10.48 -10.68
CA LEU A 470 12.86 -11.45 -10.09
C LEU A 470 14.22 -11.43 -10.81
N SER A 471 14.21 -11.19 -12.12
CA SER A 471 15.41 -11.02 -12.94
C SER A 471 16.24 -9.78 -12.55
N ASP A 472 15.62 -8.70 -12.08
CA ASP A 472 16.33 -7.49 -11.63
C ASP A 472 16.98 -7.70 -10.26
N LEU A 473 16.31 -8.42 -9.35
CA LEU A 473 16.88 -8.77 -8.03
C LEU A 473 18.20 -9.52 -8.16
N LYS A 474 18.30 -10.45 -9.12
CA LYS A 474 19.53 -11.22 -9.40
C LYS A 474 20.70 -10.34 -9.85
N LYS A 475 20.43 -9.21 -10.52
CA LYS A 475 21.45 -8.30 -11.07
C LYS A 475 21.84 -7.17 -10.11
N PHE A 476 20.93 -6.82 -9.19
CA PHE A 476 21.04 -5.64 -8.34
C PHE A 476 22.39 -5.53 -7.61
N ARG A 477 22.88 -6.63 -7.03
CA ARG A 477 24.13 -6.62 -6.23
C ARG A 477 25.38 -6.25 -7.03
N ALA A 478 25.39 -6.52 -8.34
CA ALA A 478 26.54 -6.24 -9.20
C ALA A 478 26.48 -4.85 -9.85
N ALA A 479 25.28 -4.34 -10.12
CA ALA A 479 25.09 -3.17 -11.00
C ALA A 479 24.26 -2.03 -10.40
N GLY A 480 23.70 -2.20 -9.19
CA GLY A 480 22.68 -1.31 -8.65
C GLY A 480 21.37 -1.37 -9.44
N SER A 481 20.45 -0.45 -9.17
CA SER A 481 19.21 -0.28 -9.94
C SER A 481 18.75 1.17 -9.90
N ARG A 482 18.22 1.65 -11.04
CA ARG A 482 17.54 2.94 -11.10
C ARG A 482 16.17 2.94 -10.42
N ILE A 483 15.61 1.76 -10.13
CA ILE A 483 14.25 1.58 -9.62
C ILE A 483 14.31 1.24 -8.14
N ASN A 484 13.58 1.98 -7.31
CA ASN A 484 13.61 1.77 -5.86
C ASN A 484 13.03 0.39 -5.45
N THR A 485 12.10 -0.16 -6.23
CA THR A 485 11.50 -1.49 -6.01
C THR A 485 12.55 -2.60 -5.97
N THR A 486 13.62 -2.50 -6.76
CA THR A 486 14.64 -3.55 -6.83
C THR A 486 15.44 -3.62 -5.54
N TRP A 487 15.83 -2.48 -4.99
CA TRP A 487 16.53 -2.41 -3.71
C TRP A 487 15.63 -2.89 -2.56
N LEU A 488 14.41 -2.35 -2.47
CA LEU A 488 13.42 -2.77 -1.47
C LEU A 488 13.14 -4.28 -1.55
N GLY A 489 13.00 -4.80 -2.77
CA GLY A 489 12.74 -6.21 -3.04
C GLY A 489 13.90 -7.12 -2.65
N GLU A 490 15.14 -6.71 -2.93
CA GLU A 490 16.34 -7.47 -2.56
C GLU A 490 16.51 -7.52 -1.05
N GLU A 491 16.31 -6.39 -0.38
CA GLU A 491 16.42 -6.33 1.07
C GLU A 491 15.34 -7.17 1.75
N ALA A 492 14.08 -7.06 1.29
CA ALA A 492 12.99 -7.89 1.78
C ALA A 492 13.23 -9.38 1.51
N ALA A 493 13.72 -9.76 0.33
CA ALA A 493 14.05 -11.14 -0.01
C ALA A 493 15.18 -11.73 0.86
N ARG A 494 16.09 -10.89 1.37
CA ARG A 494 17.19 -11.31 2.24
C ARG A 494 16.77 -11.42 3.70
N ASN A 495 15.95 -10.48 4.16
CA ASN A 495 15.62 -10.35 5.58
C ASN A 495 14.31 -11.06 5.97
N THR A 496 13.52 -11.47 4.98
CA THR A 496 12.20 -12.08 5.19
C THR A 496 12.01 -13.30 4.29
N HIS A 497 10.98 -14.10 4.59
CA HIS A 497 10.63 -15.31 3.85
C HIS A 497 9.73 -15.04 2.63
N ILE A 498 9.76 -13.83 2.06
CA ILE A 498 8.80 -13.38 1.04
C ILE A 498 8.81 -14.19 -0.26
N LEU A 499 9.90 -14.89 -0.55
CA LEU A 499 10.06 -15.75 -1.73
C LEU A 499 9.60 -17.20 -1.49
N GLU A 500 9.15 -17.55 -0.28
CA GLU A 500 8.80 -18.93 0.10
C GLU A 500 7.32 -19.29 -0.16
N ARG A 501 6.53 -18.35 -0.69
CA ARG A 501 5.12 -18.59 -1.07
C ARG A 501 5.02 -19.74 -2.08
N GLN A 502 4.13 -20.69 -1.80
CA GLN A 502 3.96 -21.85 -2.66
C GLN A 502 2.87 -21.62 -3.73
N PRO A 503 3.15 -21.96 -5.01
CA PRO A 503 2.13 -21.93 -6.06
C PRO A 503 1.10 -23.04 -5.83
N ARG A 504 -0.18 -22.67 -5.91
CA ARG A 504 -1.29 -23.57 -5.59
C ARG A 504 -2.29 -23.66 -6.74
N VAL A 505 -2.81 -24.86 -6.98
CA VAL A 505 -3.85 -25.12 -7.99
C VAL A 505 -5.22 -24.78 -7.41
N VAL A 506 -6.12 -24.22 -8.22
CA VAL A 506 -7.47 -23.79 -7.82
C VAL A 506 -8.44 -24.97 -7.64
N SER A 507 -8.09 -26.15 -8.16
CA SER A 507 -8.92 -27.37 -8.12
C SER A 507 -8.30 -28.47 -7.26
N HIS A 508 -9.13 -29.13 -6.46
CA HIS A 508 -8.76 -30.31 -5.66
C HIS A 508 -8.77 -31.63 -6.46
N GLU A 509 -8.99 -31.60 -7.78
CA GLU A 509 -9.01 -32.82 -8.61
C GLU A 509 -7.66 -33.59 -8.59
N GLN A 510 -6.57 -32.94 -8.17
CA GLN A 510 -5.26 -33.56 -7.99
C GLN A 510 -4.73 -33.54 -6.54
N GLN A 511 -5.58 -33.68 -5.53
CA GLN A 511 -5.06 -34.31 -4.31
C GLN A 511 -4.69 -35.75 -4.67
N MET A 512 -3.39 -36.02 -4.84
CA MET A 512 -2.88 -37.39 -4.79
C MET A 512 -3.32 -37.99 -3.46
N ARG A 513 -4.42 -38.74 -3.48
CA ARG A 513 -4.69 -39.74 -2.47
C ARG A 513 -3.71 -40.87 -2.72
N PHE A 514 -2.59 -40.87 -2.02
CA PHE A 514 -1.91 -42.11 -1.70
C PHE A 514 -1.82 -42.25 -0.19
N ARG A 515 -2.72 -43.09 0.33
CA ARG A 515 -2.55 -43.81 1.59
C ARG A 515 -1.76 -45.07 1.27
N GLN A 516 -0.62 -45.25 1.93
CA GLN A 516 -0.33 -46.42 2.77
C GLN A 516 0.67 -46.02 3.84
#